data_AF-A0A381RVM7-F1
#
_entry.id   AF-A0A381RVM7-F1
#
_cell.length_a   1.000
_cell.length_b   1.000
_cell.length_c   1.000
_cell.angle_alpha   90.00
_cell.angle_beta   90.00
_cell.angle_gamma   90.00
#
_symmetry.space_group_name_H-M   'P 1'
#
loop_
_entity.id
_entity.type
_entity.pdbx_description
1 polymer ?
#
loop_
_entity_poly.entity_id
_entity_poly.type
_entity_poly.pdbx_seq_one_letter_code
_entity_poly.pdbx_strand_id
1 'polypeptide(L)'
;MSNSMKKPLEEDDPMQMKAQMVAGDPHLMLDCLIEEFARMGWDTGQIAKIFENPVFLASHGLTKRFGHKTIRDRIEQTLERCGVFHFKIIEQKPV
;
A
#
# COMPACT_ATOMS: atom_id res chain seq x y z
N MET A 1 -19.59 16.51 -32.27
CA MET A 1 -18.89 16.93 -31.04
C MET A 1 -19.64 16.34 -29.86
N SER A 2 -19.11 15.29 -29.25
CA SER A 2 -19.75 14.60 -28.11
C SER A 2 -19.60 15.50 -26.88
N ASN A 3 -20.70 16.11 -26.44
CA ASN A 3 -20.73 16.93 -25.24
C ASN A 3 -20.74 16.00 -24.03
N SER A 4 -19.56 15.69 -23.48
CA SER A 4 -19.43 14.98 -22.21
C SER A 4 -19.86 15.92 -21.07
N MET A 5 -21.17 16.05 -20.89
CA MET A 5 -21.72 16.65 -19.68
C MET A 5 -21.43 15.68 -18.54
N LYS A 6 -20.39 15.98 -17.76
CA LYS A 6 -20.13 15.29 -16.49
C LYS A 6 -21.39 15.44 -15.64
N LYS A 7 -22.14 14.35 -15.49
CA LYS A 7 -23.25 14.26 -14.55
C LYS A 7 -22.69 14.62 -13.16
N PRO A 8 -23.35 15.47 -12.37
CA PRO A 8 -22.93 15.73 -11.00
C PRO A 8 -22.85 14.39 -10.25
N LEU A 9 -21.82 14.23 -9.40
CA LEU A 9 -21.68 13.07 -8.52
C LEU A 9 -22.96 12.97 -7.67
N GLU A 10 -23.78 11.96 -7.95
CA GLU A 10 -24.96 11.65 -7.16
C GLU A 10 -24.50 10.95 -5.87
N GLU A 11 -25.05 11.34 -4.72
CA GLU A 11 -24.66 10.83 -3.39
C GLU A 11 -24.79 9.29 -3.29
N ASP A 12 -25.73 8.73 -4.05
CA ASP A 12 -26.02 7.31 -4.17
C ASP A 12 -25.59 6.71 -5.52
N ASP A 13 -24.58 7.28 -6.19
CA ASP A 13 -24.04 6.68 -7.41
C ASP A 13 -23.51 5.25 -7.09
N PRO A 14 -24.13 4.19 -7.65
CA PRO A 14 -23.73 2.82 -7.38
C PRO A 14 -22.35 2.48 -7.96
N MET A 15 -21.84 3.29 -8.89
CA MET A 15 -20.50 3.17 -9.47
C MET A 15 -19.45 3.98 -8.70
N GLN A 16 -19.85 4.73 -7.66
CA GLN A 16 -18.92 5.42 -6.80
C GLN A 16 -18.15 4.39 -5.95
N MET A 17 -16.83 4.44 -6.04
CA MET A 17 -15.97 3.60 -5.21
C MET A 17 -16.06 4.07 -3.75
N LYS A 18 -16.86 3.35 -2.94
CA LYS A 18 -17.02 3.58 -1.50
C LYS A 18 -16.20 2.53 -0.74
N ALA A 19 -15.40 2.97 0.22
CA ALA A 19 -14.70 2.08 1.15
C ALA A 19 -15.31 2.24 2.55
N GLN A 20 -15.65 1.14 3.21
CA GLN A 20 -16.02 1.15 4.62
C GLN A 20 -15.05 0.31 5.44
N MET A 21 -14.87 0.70 6.69
CA MET A 21 -14.20 -0.14 7.68
C MET A 21 -15.12 -1.30 8.06
N VAL A 22 -14.57 -2.51 8.05
CA VAL A 22 -15.22 -3.72 8.54
C VAL A 22 -14.59 -4.12 9.87
N ALA A 23 -15.33 -4.82 10.73
CA ALA A 23 -14.78 -5.32 11.98
C ALA A 23 -13.64 -6.32 11.68
N GLY A 24 -12.46 -6.05 12.21
CA GLY A 24 -11.25 -6.85 12.02
C GLY A 24 -10.14 -6.35 12.94
N ASP A 25 -9.03 -7.09 12.99
CA ASP A 25 -7.84 -6.69 13.74
C ASP A 25 -6.97 -5.74 12.89
N PRO A 26 -6.89 -4.44 13.23
CA PRO A 26 -6.11 -3.48 12.45
C PRO A 26 -4.60 -3.72 12.57
N HIS A 27 -4.12 -4.40 13.62
CA HIS A 27 -2.71 -4.79 13.72
C HIS A 27 -2.39 -5.91 12.73
N LEU A 28 -3.25 -6.93 12.65
CA LEU A 28 -3.09 -7.99 11.66
C LEU A 28 -3.17 -7.44 10.23
N MET A 29 -4.11 -6.51 9.97
CA MET A 29 -4.20 -5.85 8.66
C MET A 29 -2.93 -5.07 8.32
N LEU A 30 -2.36 -4.34 9.27
CA LEU A 30 -1.09 -3.63 9.09
C LEU A 30 0.03 -4.60 8.70
N ASP A 31 0.12 -5.73 9.40
CA ASP A 31 1.13 -6.76 9.14
C ASP A 31 1.00 -7.34 7.75
N CYS A 32 -0.21 -7.77 7.37
CA CYS A 32 -0.48 -8.35 6.07
C CYS A 32 -0.12 -7.39 4.92
N LEU A 33 -0.52 -6.12 5.03
CA LEU A 33 -0.24 -5.13 3.99
C LEU A 33 1.27 -4.87 3.84
N ILE A 34 2.00 -4.73 4.96
CA ILE A 34 3.45 -4.53 4.91
C ILE A 34 4.15 -5.77 4.34
N GLU A 35 3.76 -6.98 4.78
CA GLU A 35 4.33 -8.23 4.28
C GLU A 35 4.11 -8.41 2.78
N GLU A 36 2.95 -8.02 2.26
CA GLU A 36 2.65 -8.08 0.83
C GLU A 36 3.68 -7.28 0.02
N PHE A 37 3.91 -6.01 0.38
CA PHE A 37 4.90 -5.18 -0.31
C PHE A 37 6.34 -5.66 -0.09
N ALA A 38 6.67 -6.11 1.13
CA ALA A 38 7.99 -6.66 1.44
C ALA A 38 8.30 -7.88 0.56
N ARG A 39 7.33 -8.77 0.34
CA ARG A 39 7.48 -9.96 -0.53
C ARG A 39 7.62 -9.62 -2.01
N MET A 40 7.17 -8.45 -2.45
CA MET A 40 7.45 -7.93 -3.79
C MET A 40 8.83 -7.27 -3.90
N GLY A 41 9.61 -7.25 -2.82
CA GLY A 41 10.96 -6.69 -2.79
C GLY A 41 11.01 -5.18 -2.64
N TRP A 42 9.97 -4.56 -2.10
CA TRP A 42 9.94 -3.13 -1.87
C TRP A 42 10.73 -2.73 -0.62
N ASP A 43 11.40 -1.59 -0.67
CA ASP A 43 12.13 -1.02 0.45
C ASP A 43 11.23 -0.21 1.42
N THR A 44 11.77 0.15 2.58
CA THR A 44 11.05 0.91 3.61
C THR A 44 10.44 2.22 3.09
N GLY A 45 11.14 2.92 2.20
CA GLY A 45 10.68 4.20 1.64
C GLY A 45 9.55 4.01 0.63
N GLN A 46 9.64 2.98 -0.21
CA GLN A 46 8.58 2.62 -1.15
C GLN A 46 7.29 2.23 -0.42
N ILE A 47 7.40 1.40 0.63
CA ILE A 47 6.25 0.99 1.45
C ILE A 47 5.66 2.20 2.18
N ALA A 48 6.49 3.04 2.83
CA ALA A 48 6.02 4.20 3.57
C ALA A 48 5.19 5.17 2.71
N LYS A 49 5.56 5.37 1.43
CA LYS A 49 4.80 6.23 0.50
C LYS A 49 3.35 5.77 0.30
N ILE A 50 3.07 4.47 0.35
CA ILE A 50 1.69 3.95 0.26
C ILE A 50 0.89 4.33 1.50
N PHE A 51 1.52 4.24 2.68
CA PHE A 51 0.91 4.58 3.96
C PHE A 51 0.71 6.09 4.15
N GLU A 52 1.53 6.93 3.50
CA GLU A 52 1.41 8.39 3.55
C GLU A 52 0.37 8.94 2.57
N ASN A 53 0.13 8.26 1.45
CA ASN A 53 -0.70 8.77 0.37
C ASN A 53 -2.21 8.57 0.66
N PRO A 54 -3.00 9.66 0.73
CA PRO A 54 -4.43 9.61 1.08
C PRO A 54 -5.31 8.91 0.03
N VAL A 55 -4.81 8.66 -1.18
CA VAL A 55 -5.53 7.87 -2.20
C VAL A 55 -5.66 6.40 -1.76
N PHE A 56 -4.70 5.88 -0.99
CA PHE A 56 -4.75 4.51 -0.46
C PHE A 56 -5.46 4.48 0.89
N LEU A 57 -6.79 4.54 0.86
CA LEU A 57 -7.64 4.74 2.04
C LEU A 57 -7.36 3.74 3.19
N ALA A 58 -7.09 2.46 2.87
CA ALA A 58 -6.79 1.45 3.88
C ALA A 58 -5.46 1.73 4.60
N SER A 59 -4.35 1.82 3.86
CA SER A 59 -3.02 2.07 4.41
C SER A 59 -2.92 3.45 5.07
N HIS A 60 -3.48 4.47 4.45
CA HIS A 60 -3.54 5.82 5.02
C HIS A 60 -4.42 5.87 6.28
N GLY A 61 -5.51 5.10 6.31
CA GLY A 61 -6.35 4.92 7.51
C GLY A 61 -5.57 4.30 8.67
N LEU A 62 -4.70 3.31 8.40
CA LEU A 62 -3.82 2.72 9.41
C LEU A 62 -2.78 3.74 9.90
N THR A 63 -2.24 4.59 9.02
CA THR A 63 -1.35 5.69 9.42
C THR A 63 -2.05 6.69 10.34
N LYS A 64 -3.30 7.06 10.04
CA LYS A 64 -4.10 7.93 10.94
C LYS A 64 -4.38 7.27 12.28
N ARG A 65 -4.54 5.95 12.31
CA ARG A 65 -4.83 5.19 13.53
C ARG A 65 -3.61 4.99 14.42
N PHE A 66 -2.46 4.64 13.84
CA PHE A 66 -1.27 4.20 14.59
C PHE A 66 -0.14 5.25 14.63
N GLY A 67 -0.17 6.23 13.73
CA GLY A 67 0.83 7.27 13.60
C GLY A 67 2.04 6.84 12.75
N HIS A 68 2.66 7.82 12.09
CA HIS A 68 3.77 7.60 11.15
C HIS A 68 4.94 6.85 11.76
N LYS A 69 5.31 7.14 13.01
CA LYS A 69 6.41 6.45 13.69
C LYS A 69 6.14 4.95 13.83
N THR A 70 4.95 4.59 14.30
CA THR A 70 4.55 3.19 14.47
C THR A 70 4.54 2.44 13.14
N ILE A 71 4.04 3.08 12.08
CA ILE A 71 4.08 2.50 10.74
C ILE A 71 5.54 2.26 10.30
N ARG A 72 6.41 3.25 10.48
CA ARG A 72 7.82 3.15 10.11
C ARG A 72 8.54 2.02 10.83
N ASP A 73 8.41 1.99 12.16
CA ASP A 73 9.00 0.95 13.00
C ASP A 73 8.50 -0.45 12.57
N ARG A 74 7.21 -0.58 12.23
CA ARG A 74 6.64 -1.86 11.80
C ARG A 74 7.15 -2.30 10.43
N ILE A 75 7.31 -1.38 9.48
CA ILE A 75 7.87 -1.70 8.16
C ILE A 75 9.29 -2.25 8.31
N GLU A 76 10.12 -1.61 9.12
CA GLU A 76 11.51 -2.02 9.36
C GLU A 76 11.55 -3.42 10.01
N GLN A 77 10.74 -3.67 11.04
CA GLN A 77 10.64 -4.99 11.69
C GLN A 77 10.19 -6.09 10.72
N THR A 78 9.26 -5.81 9.81
CA THR A 78 8.80 -6.79 8.83
C THR A 78 9.87 -7.08 7.79
N LEU A 79 10.58 -6.05 7.30
CA LEU A 79 11.66 -6.23 6.32
C LEU A 79 12.84 -7.01 6.90
N GLU A 80 13.15 -6.88 8.19
CA GLU A 80 14.16 -7.70 8.87
C GLU A 80 13.81 -9.19 8.88
N ARG A 81 12.51 -9.52 8.86
CA ARG A 81 12.00 -10.90 8.88
C ARG A 81 11.75 -11.46 7.49
N CYS A 82 11.49 -10.62 6.50
CA CYS A 82 11.23 -11.01 5.12
C CYS A 82 12.53 -11.04 4.31
N GLY A 83 13.03 -12.24 4.00
CA GLY A 83 14.13 -12.39 3.05
C GLY A 83 13.69 -12.04 1.63
N VAL A 84 14.36 -11.07 1.00
CA VAL A 84 14.14 -10.69 -0.41
C VAL A 84 15.36 -11.09 -1.23
N PHE A 85 15.16 -11.93 -2.25
CA PHE A 85 16.21 -12.27 -3.20
C PHE A 85 16.47 -11.10 -4.17
N HIS A 86 17.71 -10.62 -4.17
CA HIS A 86 18.18 -9.63 -5.13
C HIS A 86 18.99 -10.33 -6.21
N PHE A 87 18.54 -10.22 -7.46
CA PHE A 87 19.22 -10.80 -8.60
C PHE A 87 19.88 -9.70 -9.44
N LYS A 88 21.13 -9.93 -9.84
CA LYS A 88 21.82 -9.14 -10.85
C LYS A 88 22.07 -10.03 -12.06
N ILE A 89 21.45 -9.71 -13.20
CA ILE A 89 21.72 -10.40 -14.46
C ILE A 89 23.07 -9.90 -14.98
N ILE A 90 23.98 -10.81 -15.27
CA ILE A 90 25.27 -10.52 -15.91
C ILE A 90 25.30 -11.34 -17.19
N GLU A 91 25.22 -10.67 -18.34
CA GLU A 91 25.44 -11.31 -19.63
C GLU A 91 26.94 -11.64 -19.77
N GLN A 92 27.28 -12.92 -19.87
CA GLN A 92 28.61 -13.33 -20.25
C GLN A 92 28.74 -13.24 -21.78
N LYS A 93 29.78 -12.53 -22.27
CA LYS A 93 30.15 -12.59 -23.68
C LYS A 93 30.52 -14.04 -24.04
N PRO A 94 30.08 -14.56 -25.21
CA PRO A 94 30.55 -15.85 -25.69
C PRO A 94 32.07 -15.81 -25.88
N VAL A 95 32.74 -16.91 -25.52
CA VAL A 95 34.18 -17.15 -25.74
C VAL A 95 34.45 -17.38 -27.23
#